data_AF-A0A3N1CTB5-F1
#
_entry.id   AF-A0A3N1CTB5-F1
#
_cell.length_a   1.000
_cell.length_b   1.000
_cell.length_c   1.000
_cell.angle_alpha   90.00
_cell.angle_beta   90.00
_cell.angle_gamma   90.00
#
_symmetry.space_group_name_H-M   'P 1'
#
loop_
_entity.id
_entity.type
_entity.pdbx_description
1 polymer ?
#
loop_
_entity_poly.entity_id
_entity_poly.type
_entity_poly.pdbx_seq_one_letter_code
_entity_poly.pdbx_strand_id
1 'polypeptide(L)'
;MGAVEYSREGTPGKDDPQVARAMAVWDALTADEQRELFRSLYRRVEAYRRTSQVDHLVTFADSVEGMVRLESRTDLRQILRARRE
;
A
#
# COMPACT_ATOMS: atom_id res chain seq x y z
N MET A 1 15.35 19.63 6.34
CA MET A 1 15.39 18.57 7.38
C MET A 1 15.33 17.23 6.64
N GLY A 2 16.40 16.46 6.63
CA GLY A 2 16.45 15.17 5.93
C GLY A 2 15.66 14.12 6.70
N ALA A 3 14.84 13.33 6.00
CA ALA A 3 14.17 12.19 6.58
C ALA A 3 15.23 11.20 7.09
N VAL A 4 15.18 10.87 8.38
CA VAL A 4 16.07 9.85 8.96
C VAL A 4 15.59 8.49 8.43
N GLU A 5 16.36 7.92 7.51
CA GLU A 5 16.10 6.59 6.98
C GLU A 5 16.54 5.56 8.02
N TYR A 6 15.59 5.09 8.84
CA TYR A 6 15.83 3.97 9.75
C TYR A 6 15.85 2.68 8.92
N SER A 7 16.95 2.41 8.22
CA SER A 7 17.15 1.15 7.51
C SER A 7 17.40 0.04 8.54
N ARG A 8 16.33 -0.55 9.05
CA ARG A 8 16.38 -1.79 9.84
C ARG A 8 16.57 -2.97 8.88
N GLU A 9 17.26 -4.02 9.30
CA GLU A 9 17.43 -5.24 8.52
C GLU A 9 16.09 -5.73 7.94
N GLY A 10 16.04 -6.01 6.64
CA GLY A 10 14.81 -6.40 5.93
C GLY A 10 13.95 -5.25 5.38
N THR A 11 14.34 -3.98 5.56
CA THR A 11 13.65 -2.84 4.93
C THR A 11 14.06 -2.72 3.46
N PRO A 12 13.12 -2.72 2.50
CA PRO A 12 13.43 -2.46 1.10
C PRO A 12 14.07 -1.08 0.93
N GLY A 13 15.11 -1.00 0.10
CA GLY A 13 15.70 0.29 -0.26
C GLY A 13 14.74 1.12 -1.12
N LYS A 14 14.99 2.43 -1.22
CA LYS A 14 14.21 3.33 -2.07
C LYS A 14 14.12 2.88 -3.53
N ASP A 15 15.18 2.25 -4.05
CA ASP A 15 15.27 1.76 -5.42
C ASP A 15 14.76 0.32 -5.59
N ASP A 16 14.10 -0.24 -4.58
CA ASP A 16 13.52 -1.58 -4.66
C ASP A 16 12.39 -1.61 -5.72
N PRO A 17 12.42 -2.56 -6.67
CA PRO A 17 11.43 -2.65 -7.73
C PRO A 17 10.00 -2.90 -7.21
N GLN A 18 9.83 -3.52 -6.04
CA GLN A 18 8.53 -3.66 -5.40
C GLN A 18 8.04 -2.33 -4.83
N VAL A 19 8.94 -1.52 -4.25
CA VAL A 19 8.60 -0.16 -3.80
C VAL A 19 8.17 0.69 -5.00
N ALA A 20 8.90 0.63 -6.11
CA ALA A 20 8.52 1.34 -7.33
C ALA A 20 7.13 0.91 -7.86
N ARG A 21 6.80 -0.39 -7.81
CA ARG A 21 5.47 -0.88 -8.19
C ARG A 21 4.38 -0.42 -7.22
N ALA A 22 4.65 -0.44 -5.92
CA ALA A 22 3.71 0.05 -4.93
C ALA A 22 3.42 1.54 -5.11
N MET A 23 4.44 2.34 -5.43
CA MET A 23 4.28 3.76 -5.75
C MET A 23 3.45 3.97 -7.02
N ALA A 24 3.67 3.19 -8.07
CA ALA A 24 2.85 3.26 -9.29
C ALA A 24 1.36 2.97 -9.01
N VAL A 25 1.06 2.02 -8.12
CA VAL A 25 -0.32 1.76 -7.68
C VAL A 25 -0.89 2.95 -6.94
N TRP A 26 -0.14 3.50 -5.98
CA TRP A 26 -0.53 4.69 -5.21
C TRP A 26 -0.84 5.89 -6.12
N ASP A 27 0.03 6.17 -7.08
CA ASP A 27 -0.10 7.30 -8.00
C ASP A 27 -1.31 7.17 -8.93
N ALA A 28 -1.72 5.93 -9.22
CA ALA A 28 -2.90 5.70 -10.03
C ALA A 28 -4.22 5.87 -9.25
N LEU A 29 -4.20 5.86 -7.90
CA LEU A 29 -5.39 6.00 -7.07
C LEU A 29 -5.92 7.44 -7.10
N THR A 30 -7.23 7.59 -7.00
CA THR A 30 -7.87 8.87 -6.75
C THR A 30 -7.59 9.35 -5.32
N ALA A 31 -7.77 10.65 -5.06
CA ALA A 31 -7.57 11.23 -3.73
C ALA A 31 -8.47 10.57 -2.66
N ASP A 32 -9.68 10.17 -3.02
CA ASP A 32 -10.60 9.50 -2.08
C ASP A 32 -10.16 8.06 -1.77
N GLU A 33 -9.66 7.34 -2.76
CA GLU A 33 -9.08 6.00 -2.56
C GLU A 33 -7.81 6.07 -1.70
N GLN A 34 -6.93 7.06 -1.92
CA GLN A 34 -5.75 7.29 -1.07
C GLN A 34 -6.15 7.57 0.39
N ARG A 35 -7.19 8.40 0.60
CA ARG A 35 -7.72 8.70 1.93
C ARG A 35 -8.28 7.45 2.62
N GLU A 36 -9.00 6.61 1.88
CA GLU A 36 -9.55 5.35 2.43
C GLU A 36 -8.44 4.34 2.76
N LEU A 37 -7.42 4.23 1.90
CA LEU A 37 -6.26 3.38 2.16
C LEU A 37 -5.53 3.82 3.44
N PHE A 38 -5.32 5.14 3.61
CA PHE A 38 -4.72 5.69 4.83
C PHE A 38 -5.59 5.44 6.07
N ARG A 39 -6.91 5.66 5.96
CA ARG A 39 -7.87 5.38 7.05
C ARG A 39 -7.81 3.92 7.48
N SER A 40 -7.76 3.01 6.51
CA SER A 40 -7.63 1.56 6.74
C SER A 40 -6.32 1.20 7.42
N LEU A 41 -5.19 1.75 6.97
CA LEU A 41 -3.88 1.58 7.63
C LEU A 41 -3.93 2.05 9.09
N TYR A 42 -4.42 3.26 9.33
CA TYR A 42 -4.45 3.84 10.67
C TYR A 42 -5.29 3.01 11.64
N ARG A 43 -6.43 2.48 11.19
CA ARG A 43 -7.28 1.58 12.02
C ARG A 43 -6.53 0.31 12.43
N ARG A 44 -5.69 -0.25 11.55
CA ARG A 44 -4.91 -1.47 11.83
C ARG A 44 -3.74 -1.18 12.77
N VAL A 45 -3.05 -0.05 12.58
CA VAL A 45 -2.02 0.43 13.51
C VAL A 45 -2.61 0.65 14.91
N GLU A 46 -3.77 1.30 14.99
CA GLU A 46 -4.44 1.55 16.26
C GLU A 46 -4.92 0.24 16.92
N ALA A 47 -5.43 -0.72 16.15
CA ALA A 47 -5.77 -2.05 16.65
C ALA A 47 -4.54 -2.76 17.22
N TYR A 48 -3.42 -2.79 16.48
CA TYR A 48 -2.15 -3.35 16.96
C TYR A 48 -1.67 -2.66 18.24
N ARG A 49 -1.71 -1.33 18.31
CA ARG A 49 -1.32 -0.59 19.52
C ARG A 49 -2.13 -0.97 20.75
N ARG A 50 -3.42 -1.29 20.58
CA ARG A 50 -4.32 -1.64 21.68
C ARG A 50 -4.20 -3.10 22.11
N THR A 51 -3.96 -4.02 21.16
CA THR A 51 -4.02 -5.47 21.41
C THR A 51 -2.65 -6.14 21.43
N SER A 52 -1.62 -5.46 20.92
CA SER A 52 -0.29 -6.02 20.60
C SER A 52 -0.34 -7.23 19.65
N GLN A 53 -1.47 -7.48 18.97
CA GLN A 53 -1.62 -8.58 18.02
C GLN A 53 -1.06 -8.17 16.65
N VAL A 54 0.11 -8.71 16.31
CA VAL A 54 0.82 -8.40 15.07
C VAL A 54 0.00 -8.73 13.81
N ASP A 55 -0.93 -9.68 13.91
CA ASP A 55 -1.81 -10.13 12.82
C ASP A 55 -2.60 -8.97 12.19
N HIS A 56 -2.92 -7.93 12.96
CA HIS A 56 -3.58 -6.73 12.43
C HIS A 56 -2.73 -6.01 11.37
N LEU A 57 -1.40 -5.98 11.55
CA LEU A 57 -0.47 -5.39 10.60
C LEU A 57 -0.18 -6.34 9.44
N VAL A 58 0.00 -7.63 9.72
CA VAL A 58 0.26 -8.66 8.70
C VAL A 58 -0.90 -8.71 7.70
N THR A 59 -2.14 -8.78 8.18
CA THR A 59 -3.33 -8.80 7.30
C THR A 59 -3.42 -7.56 6.40
N PHE A 60 -2.99 -6.40 6.91
CA PHE A 60 -2.96 -5.18 6.12
C PHE A 60 -1.86 -5.23 5.05
N ALA A 61 -0.65 -5.70 5.41
CA ALA A 61 0.45 -5.88 4.48
C ALA A 61 0.06 -6.84 3.33
N ASP A 62 -0.59 -7.97 3.64
CA ASP A 62 -1.07 -8.93 2.65
C ASP A 62 -2.10 -8.31 1.70
N SER A 63 -2.98 -7.44 2.22
CA SER A 63 -3.99 -6.74 1.43
C SER A 63 -3.34 -5.74 0.46
N VAL A 64 -2.34 -4.98 0.91
CA VAL A 64 -1.56 -4.05 0.06
C VAL A 64 -0.78 -4.82 -0.99
N GLU A 65 -0.11 -5.92 -0.61
CA GLU A 65 0.61 -6.76 -1.56
C GLU A 65 -0.34 -7.35 -2.61
N GLY A 66 -1.52 -7.81 -2.22
CA GLY A 66 -2.57 -8.28 -3.12
C GLY A 66 -2.97 -7.21 -4.13
N MET A 67 -3.19 -5.97 -3.68
CA MET A 67 -3.50 -4.83 -4.55
C MET A 67 -2.37 -4.58 -5.56
N VAL A 68 -1.12 -4.54 -5.10
CA VAL A 68 0.06 -4.32 -5.97
C VAL A 68 0.20 -5.43 -7.01
N ARG A 69 -0.02 -6.69 -6.62
CA ARG A 69 0.03 -7.85 -7.53
C ARG A 69 -1.10 -7.84 -8.56
N LEU A 70 -2.32 -7.46 -8.16
CA LEU A 70 -3.46 -7.38 -9.07
C LEU A 70 -3.27 -6.29 -10.12
N GLU A 71 -2.81 -5.11 -9.72
CA GLU A 71 -2.49 -4.01 -10.65
C GLU A 71 -1.31 -4.39 -11.57
N SER A 72 -0.29 -5.07 -11.04
CA SER A 72 0.85 -5.54 -11.85
C SER A 72 0.46 -6.57 -12.90
N ARG A 73 -0.61 -7.34 -12.67
CA ARG A 73 -1.08 -8.38 -13.59
C ARG A 73 -2.07 -7.86 -14.62
N THR A 74 -2.57 -6.64 -14.42
CA THR A 74 -3.76 -6.23 -15.13
C THR A 74 -3.67 -4.79 -15.58
N ASP A 75 -3.79 -4.61 -16.88
CA ASP A 75 -4.40 -3.44 -17.53
C ASP A 75 -5.85 -3.16 -17.04
N LEU A 76 -6.22 -3.55 -15.81
CA LEU A 76 -7.59 -3.52 -15.28
C LEU A 76 -8.06 -2.08 -15.17
N ARG A 77 -7.16 -1.12 -14.90
CA ARG A 77 -7.54 0.29 -14.88
C ARG A 77 -7.83 0.86 -16.26
N GLN A 78 -7.22 0.35 -17.33
CA GLN A 78 -7.66 0.71 -18.69
C GLN A 78 -9.06 0.14 -18.96
N ILE A 79 -9.33 -1.10 -18.55
CA ILE A 79 -10.63 -1.76 -18.72
C ILE A 79 -11.72 -1.13 -17.84
N LEU A 80 -11.40 -0.70 -16.62
CA LEU A 80 -12.33 -0.07 -15.68
C LEU A 80 -12.57 1.42 -16.00
N ARG A 81 -11.58 2.14 -16.55
CA ARG A 81 -11.78 3.49 -17.11
C ARG A 81 -12.64 3.46 -18.37
N ALA A 82 -12.44 2.49 -19.27
CA ALA A 82 -13.24 2.33 -20.49
C ALA A 82 -14.71 1.95 -20.24
N ARG A 83 -15.09 1.52 -19.02
CA ARG A 83 -16.49 1.28 -18.62
C ARG A 83 -17.17 2.47 -17.94
N ARG A 84 -16.46 3.60 -17.79
CA ARG A 84 -17.00 4.85 -17.21
C ARG A 84 -17.24 5.96 -18.25
N GLU A 85 -16.98 5.69 -19.54
CA GLU A 85 -17.38 6.50 -20.70
C GLU A 85 -18.61 5.87 -21.36
#